data_AF-A0A3N5MT15-F1
#
_entry.id   AF-A0A3N5MT15-F1
#
_cell.length_a   1.000
_cell.length_b   1.000
_cell.length_c   1.000
_cell.angle_alpha   90.00
_cell.angle_beta   90.00
_cell.angle_gamma   90.00
#
_symmetry.space_group_name_H-M   'P 1'
#
loop_
_entity.id
_entity.type
_entity.pdbx_description
1 polymer ?
#
loop_
_entity_poly.entity_id
_entity_poly.type
_entity_poly.pdbx_seq_one_letter_code
_entity_poly.pdbx_strand_id
1 'polypeptide(L)'
;MPNEPSIQDENHVIAERRGKLKALRATGPAYPNDFQRVELAADLIEKYDGHDRDTLDLNPVQVQIAGRLMLRRTMGKLSFGDLQDMSGNIQIFVADNFPGKA
;
A
#
# COMPACT_ATOMS: atom_id res chain seq x y z
N MET A 1 30.59 0.72 3.87
CA MET A 1 29.99 -0.24 4.83
C MET A 1 28.54 0.20 5.03
N PRO A 2 27.52 -0.62 4.72
CA PRO A 2 26.15 -0.29 5.11
C PRO A 2 26.07 -0.33 6.64
N ASN A 3 25.42 0.67 7.25
CA ASN A 3 25.27 0.78 8.69
C ASN A 3 24.36 -0.36 9.19
N GLU A 4 24.86 -1.23 10.05
CA GLU A 4 24.06 -2.27 10.70
C GLU A 4 23.14 -1.59 11.74
N PRO A 5 21.82 -1.82 11.72
CA PRO A 5 20.91 -1.16 12.66
C PRO A 5 21.29 -1.51 14.10
N SER A 6 21.44 -0.50 14.94
CA SER A 6 21.77 -0.72 16.36
C SER A 6 20.53 -1.19 17.12
N ILE A 7 20.74 -1.96 18.20
CA ILE A 7 19.65 -2.43 19.09
C ILE A 7 18.81 -1.26 19.64
N GLN A 8 19.40 -0.07 19.77
CA GLN A 8 18.68 1.14 20.21
C GLN A 8 17.73 1.67 19.13
N ASP A 9 18.12 1.64 17.86
CA ASP A 9 17.28 2.05 16.73
C ASP A 9 16.07 1.11 16.57
N GLU A 10 16.28 -0.19 16.74
CA GLU A 10 15.17 -1.17 16.72
C GLU A 10 14.14 -0.88 17.81
N ASN A 11 14.61 -0.58 19.02
CA ASN A 11 13.74 -0.25 20.15
C ASN A 11 12.91 1.02 19.90
N HIS A 12 13.50 2.04 19.26
CA HIS A 12 12.78 3.25 18.88
C HIS A 12 11.71 2.97 17.82
N VAL A 13 12.01 2.17 16.79
CA VAL A 13 11.04 1.79 15.75
C VAL A 13 9.88 0.98 16.33
N ILE A 14 10.17 0.06 17.25
CA ILE A 14 9.13 -0.74 17.94
C ILE A 14 8.25 0.15 18.82
N ALA A 15 8.85 1.09 19.56
CA ALA A 15 8.11 2.03 20.41
C ALA A 15 7.15 2.90 19.59
N GLU A 16 7.59 3.42 18.45
CA GLU A 16 6.77 4.24 17.55
C GLU A 16 5.59 3.45 16.97
N ARG A 17 5.83 2.20 16.52
CA ARG A 17 4.77 1.31 16.03
C ARG A 17 3.73 1.01 17.11
N ARG A 18 4.16 0.80 18.35
CA ARG A 18 3.24 0.59 19.49
C ARG A 18 2.43 1.84 19.80
N GLY A 19 3.04 3.03 19.71
CA GLY A 19 2.36 4.31 19.85
C GLY A 19 1.24 4.50 18.82
N LYS A 20 1.55 4.24 17.54
CA LYS A 20 0.56 4.27 16.44
C LYS A 20 -0.57 3.26 16.64
N LEU A 21 -0.24 2.04 17.07
CA LEU A 21 -1.25 1.02 17.38
C LEU A 21 -2.17 1.46 18.53
N LYS A 22 -1.64 2.12 19.56
CA LYS A 22 -2.45 2.65 20.67
C LYS A 22 -3.41 3.73 20.19
N ALA A 23 -2.97 4.63 19.33
CA ALA A 23 -3.83 5.66 18.73
C ALA A 23 -4.95 5.03 17.88
N LEU A 24 -4.62 4.04 17.03
CA LEU A 24 -5.61 3.31 16.22
C LEU A 24 -6.67 2.60 17.07
N ARG A 25 -6.27 1.99 18.20
CA ARG A 25 -7.21 1.35 19.15
C ARG A 25 -8.13 2.36 19.83
N ALA A 26 -7.72 3.62 19.97
CA ALA A 26 -8.57 4.66 20.57
C ALA A 26 -9.65 5.15 19.60
N THR A 27 -9.39 5.09 18.29
CA THR A 27 -10.34 5.51 17.25
C THR A 27 -11.28 4.40 16.79
N GLY A 28 -10.96 3.12 17.05
CA GLY A 28 -11.80 2.00 16.63
C GLY A 28 -11.10 0.64 16.71
N PRO A 29 -11.63 -0.40 16.05
CA PRO A 29 -10.99 -1.71 15.99
C PRO A 29 -9.67 -1.62 15.22
N ALA A 30 -8.54 -1.85 15.91
CA ALA A 30 -7.21 -1.70 15.31
C ALA A 30 -6.85 -2.77 14.26
N TYR A 31 -7.61 -3.86 14.20
CA TYR A 31 -7.45 -4.92 13.22
C TYR A 31 -8.82 -5.24 12.61
N PRO A 32 -9.30 -4.38 11.69
CA PRO A 32 -10.52 -4.66 10.96
C PRO A 32 -10.26 -5.83 9.99
N ASN A 33 -11.28 -6.66 9.78
CA ASN A 33 -11.26 -7.79 8.84
C ASN A 33 -12.45 -7.67 7.86
N ASP A 34 -12.81 -6.44 7.52
CA ASP A 34 -13.91 -6.07 6.65
C ASP A 34 -13.48 -5.95 5.19
N PHE A 35 -12.20 -5.69 4.93
CA PHE A 35 -11.67 -5.54 3.57
C PHE A 35 -11.68 -6.87 2.82
N GLN A 36 -12.53 -6.96 1.79
CA GLN A 36 -12.54 -8.07 0.85
C GLN A 36 -11.82 -7.66 -0.44
N ARG A 37 -10.64 -8.25 -0.66
CA ARG A 37 -9.98 -8.16 -1.97
C ARG A 37 -10.82 -8.88 -3.02
N VAL A 38 -10.89 -8.30 -4.22
CA VAL A 38 -11.60 -8.87 -5.38
C VAL A 38 -10.63 -9.46 -6.38
N GLU A 39 -9.45 -8.83 -6.53
CA GLU A 39 -8.48 -9.17 -7.57
C GLU A 39 -7.11 -9.50 -6.97
N LEU A 40 -6.31 -10.29 -7.69
CA LEU A 40 -4.91 -10.58 -7.37
C LEU A 40 -3.97 -9.72 -8.21
N ALA A 41 -2.80 -9.40 -7.68
CA ALA A 41 -1.81 -8.57 -8.37
C ALA A 41 -1.33 -9.19 -9.69
N ALA A 42 -1.16 -10.53 -9.74
CA ALA A 42 -0.67 -11.21 -10.94
C ALA A 42 -1.73 -11.20 -12.05
N ASP A 43 -2.99 -11.47 -11.70
CA ASP A 43 -4.11 -11.47 -12.65
C ASP A 43 -4.32 -10.10 -13.29
N LEU A 44 -4.17 -9.03 -12.50
CA LEU A 44 -4.20 -7.65 -13.01
C LEU A 44 -3.05 -7.37 -13.97
N ILE A 45 -1.84 -7.81 -13.64
CA ILE A 45 -0.69 -7.64 -14.53
C ILE A 45 -0.96 -8.42 -15.82
N GLU A 46 -1.26 -9.72 -15.76
CA GLU A 46 -1.50 -10.54 -16.96
C GLU A 46 -2.61 -9.97 -17.85
N LYS A 47 -3.69 -9.46 -17.25
CA LYS A 47 -4.81 -8.88 -17.98
C LYS A 47 -4.51 -7.51 -18.60
N TYR A 48 -3.65 -6.70 -17.98
CA TYR A 48 -3.42 -5.31 -18.39
C TYR A 48 -2.01 -4.99 -18.90
N ASP A 49 -1.07 -5.94 -18.85
CA ASP A 49 0.33 -5.77 -19.30
C ASP A 49 0.43 -5.42 -20.79
N GLY A 50 -0.51 -5.92 -21.60
CA GLY A 50 -0.58 -5.65 -23.04
C GLY A 50 -1.38 -4.39 -23.43
N HIS A 51 -1.99 -3.69 -22.46
CA HIS A 51 -2.82 -2.53 -22.75
C HIS A 51 -2.03 -1.23 -22.63
N ASP A 52 -2.21 -0.34 -23.61
CA ASP A 52 -1.54 0.96 -23.60
C ASP A 52 -2.21 1.91 -22.61
N ARG A 53 -1.45 2.86 -22.09
CA ARG A 53 -1.89 3.80 -21.06
C ARG A 53 -3.18 4.52 -21.45
N ASP A 54 -3.26 4.98 -22.69
CA ASP A 54 -4.43 5.71 -23.21
C ASP A 54 -5.71 4.86 -23.16
N THR A 55 -5.60 3.54 -23.31
CA THR A 55 -6.76 2.63 -23.27
C THR A 55 -7.28 2.42 -21.85
N LEU A 56 -6.38 2.42 -20.86
CA LEU A 56 -6.73 2.34 -19.44
C LEU A 56 -7.30 3.68 -18.93
N ASP A 57 -6.76 4.81 -19.43
CA ASP A 57 -7.25 6.14 -19.08
C ASP A 57 -8.67 6.38 -19.64
N LEU A 58 -8.99 5.82 -20.81
CA LEU A 58 -10.34 5.89 -21.42
C LEU A 58 -11.37 4.99 -20.74
N ASN A 59 -10.96 3.85 -20.18
CA ASN A 59 -11.85 2.89 -19.51
C ASN A 59 -11.33 2.59 -18.10
N PRO A 60 -11.60 3.48 -17.11
CA PRO A 60 -11.11 3.30 -15.77
C PRO A 60 -11.72 2.04 -15.14
N VAL A 61 -10.87 1.07 -14.81
CA VAL A 61 -11.26 -0.16 -14.13
C VAL A 61 -11.11 0.02 -12.63
N GLN A 62 -12.19 -0.21 -11.89
CA GLN A 62 -12.14 -0.24 -10.44
C GLN A 62 -11.68 -1.62 -9.98
N VAL A 63 -10.59 -1.67 -9.23
CA VAL A 63 -10.00 -2.91 -8.71
C VAL A 63 -9.83 -2.79 -7.19
N GLN A 64 -9.93 -3.92 -6.50
CA GLN A 64 -9.73 -3.99 -5.05
C GLN A 64 -8.69 -5.06 -4.73
N ILE A 65 -7.54 -4.62 -4.22
CA ILE A 65 -6.39 -5.46 -3.91
C ILE A 65 -5.97 -5.28 -2.45
N ALA A 66 -5.41 -6.32 -1.85
CA ALA A 66 -4.81 -6.28 -0.52
C ALA A 66 -3.43 -6.93 -0.55
N GLY A 67 -2.53 -6.48 0.32
CA GLY A 67 -1.20 -7.05 0.43
C GLY A 67 -0.33 -6.38 1.47
N ARG A 68 0.94 -6.76 1.50
CA ARG A 68 1.97 -6.15 2.34
C ARG A 68 2.59 -4.96 1.63
N LEU A 69 2.58 -3.80 2.26
CA LEU A 69 3.33 -2.65 1.78
C LEU A 69 4.84 -2.88 2.00
N MET A 70 5.58 -3.01 0.90
CA MET A 70 7.02 -3.31 0.93
C MET A 70 7.85 -2.03 0.90
N LEU A 71 7.53 -1.14 -0.05
CA LEU A 71 8.19 0.13 -0.21
C LEU A 71 7.15 1.24 -0.20
N ARG A 72 7.49 2.37 0.41
CA ARG A 72 6.70 3.60 0.34
C ARG A 72 7.63 4.77 0.09
N ARG A 73 7.45 5.44 -1.04
CA ARG A 73 8.15 6.67 -1.41
C ARG A 73 7.15 7.81 -1.43
N THR A 74 7.23 8.68 -0.43
CA THR A 74 6.39 9.88 -0.35
C THR A 74 7.17 11.07 -0.88
N MET A 75 6.66 11.71 -1.92
CA MET A 75 7.18 12.95 -2.52
C MET A 75 6.11 14.04 -2.36
N GLY A 76 6.01 14.60 -1.15
CA GLY A 76 5.01 15.63 -0.83
C GLY A 76 3.58 15.08 -0.97
N LYS A 77 2.80 15.65 -1.91
CA LYS A 77 1.40 15.29 -2.17
C LYS A 77 1.21 13.99 -2.97
N LEU A 78 2.29 13.41 -3.46
CA LEU A 78 2.29 12.18 -4.23
C LEU A 78 3.03 11.11 -3.44
N SER A 79 2.43 9.94 -3.32
CA SER A 79 3.02 8.77 -2.70
C SER A 79 2.96 7.60 -3.66
N PHE A 80 4.10 6.95 -3.85
CA PHE A 80 4.21 5.69 -4.57
C PHE A 80 4.48 4.59 -3.55
N GLY A 81 3.80 3.47 -3.68
CA GLY A 81 4.01 2.30 -2.84
C GLY A 81 4.15 1.04 -3.69
N ASP A 82 4.95 0.09 -3.23
CA ASP A 82 4.97 -1.24 -3.79
C ASP A 82 4.21 -2.16 -2.84
N LEU A 83 3.09 -2.71 -3.31
CA LEU A 83 2.23 -3.62 -2.58
C LEU A 83 2.50 -5.05 -3.04
N GLN A 84 2.81 -5.94 -2.12
CA GLN A 84 3.05 -7.35 -2.40
C GLN A 84 1.90 -8.20 -1.88
N ASP A 85 1.19 -8.87 -2.78
CA ASP A 85 0.20 -9.89 -2.45
C ASP A 85 0.81 -11.30 -2.63
N MET A 86 0.02 -12.35 -2.35
CA MET A 86 0.38 -13.75 -2.50
C MET A 86 0.83 -14.10 -3.92
N SER A 87 0.28 -13.44 -4.94
CA SER A 87 0.56 -13.74 -6.34
C SER A 87 1.74 -12.93 -6.91
N GLY A 88 2.10 -11.79 -6.31
CA GLY A 88 3.09 -10.90 -6.89
C GLY A 88 3.11 -9.49 -6.29
N ASN A 89 3.84 -8.60 -6.94
CA ASN A 89 4.00 -7.20 -6.56
C ASN A 89 3.31 -6.28 -7.56
N ILE A 90 2.62 -5.26 -7.05
CA ILE A 90 1.97 -4.22 -7.84
C ILE A 90 2.29 -2.84 -7.27
N GLN A 91 2.55 -1.88 -8.14
CA GLN A 91 2.80 -0.50 -7.74
C GLN A 91 1.48 0.25 -7.56
N ILE A 92 1.34 0.92 -6.42
CA ILE A 92 0.23 1.80 -6.11
C ILE A 92 0.68 3.26 -6.18
N PHE A 93 -0.15 4.09 -6.79
CA PHE A 93 0.00 5.54 -6.80
C PHE A 93 -1.12 6.17 -5.98
N VAL A 94 -0.75 7.00 -5.02
CA VAL A 94 -1.65 7.71 -4.13
C VAL A 94 -1.34 9.19 -4.24
N ALA A 95 -2.32 10.00 -4.66
CA ALA A 95 -2.22 11.44 -4.65
C ALA A 95 -3.22 12.00 -3.62
N ASP A 96 -2.78 12.96 -2.79
CA ASP A 96 -3.62 13.58 -1.73
C ASP A 96 -4.90 14.23 -2.28
N ASN A 97 -4.90 14.56 -3.58
CA ASN A 97 -6.03 15.19 -4.25
C ASN A 97 -6.82 14.21 -5.16
N PHE A 98 -6.60 12.90 -5.02
CA PHE A 98 -7.38 11.92 -5.75
C PHE A 98 -8.74 11.73 -5.04
N PRO A 99 -9.88 11.99 -5.69
CA PRO A 99 -11.20 11.80 -5.09
C PRO A 99 -11.57 10.30 -5.06
N GLY A 100 -10.78 9.49 -4.35
CA GLY A 100 -11.16 8.14 -3.92
C GLY A 100 -11.79 8.27 -2.54
N LYS A 101 -13.09 7.95 -2.44
CA LYS A 101 -13.93 8.16 -1.24
C LYS A 101 -13.24 7.80 0.09
N ALA A 102 -13.49 8.65 1.09
CA ALA A 102 -13.27 8.39 2.50
C ALA A 102 -14.14 7.24 3.02
#